data_AF-A0A442WGB0-F1
#
_entry.id   AF-A0A442WGB0-F1
#
_cell.length_a   1.000
_cell.length_b   1.000
_cell.length_c   1.000
_cell.angle_alpha   90.00
_cell.angle_beta   90.00
_cell.angle_gamma   90.00
#
_symmetry.space_group_name_H-M   'P 1'
#
loop_
_entity.id
_entity.type
_entity.pdbx_description
1 polymer ?
#
loop_
_entity_poly.entity_id
_entity_poly.type
_entity_poly.pdbx_seq_one_letter_code
_entity_poly.pdbx_strand_id
1 'polypeptide(L)'
;MIVYNVKRRWFTMKNDAEAYRRAEKLPPSATYTLRIDSRDDLASLLNGLCGVFPPAIVEDLAPADVIERNQITNQPPDFVPRFLVEDWERRMKGIYK
;
A
#
# COMPACT_ATOMS: atom_id res chain seq x y z
N MET A 1 -0.17 -20.75 0.42
CA MET A 1 -0.79 -20.17 -0.79
C MET A 1 0.20 -20.28 -1.95
N ILE A 2 -0.28 -20.51 -3.18
CA ILE A 2 0.58 -20.51 -4.39
C ILE A 2 0.10 -19.39 -5.31
N VAL A 3 1.04 -18.63 -5.85
CA VAL A 3 0.78 -17.60 -6.86
C VAL A 3 1.74 -17.76 -8.03
N TYR A 4 1.26 -17.48 -9.23
CA TYR A 4 2.03 -17.58 -10.46
C TYR A 4 2.30 -16.17 -11.00
N ASN A 5 3.52 -15.93 -11.45
CA ASN A 5 3.88 -14.70 -12.13
C ASN A 5 4.32 -15.00 -13.56
N VAL A 6 3.76 -14.24 -14.51
CA VAL A 6 4.18 -14.26 -15.92
C VAL A 6 4.31 -12.81 -16.37
N LYS A 7 5.51 -12.39 -16.77
CA LYS A 7 5.77 -11.04 -17.31
C LYS A 7 5.20 -9.92 -16.43
N ARG A 8 5.44 -9.98 -15.11
CA ARG A 8 4.93 -9.04 -14.08
C ARG A 8 3.41 -9.05 -13.86
N ARG A 9 2.69 -9.99 -14.47
CA ARG A 9 1.27 -10.23 -14.20
C ARG A 9 1.11 -11.41 -13.24
N TRP A 10 0.21 -11.25 -12.27
CA TRP A 10 -0.04 -12.23 -11.20
C TRP A 10 -1.30 -13.03 -11.46
N PHE A 11 -1.26 -14.33 -11.14
CA PHE A 11 -2.36 -15.26 -11.30
C PHE A 11 -2.46 -16.17 -10.07
N THR A 12 -3.67 -16.48 -9.65
CA THR A 12 -3.96 -17.41 -8.55
C THR A 12 -4.03 -18.86 -9.04
N MET A 13 -4.39 -19.07 -10.31
CA MET A 13 -4.51 -20.38 -10.94
C MET A 13 -3.40 -20.62 -11.97
N LYS A 14 -2.89 -21.85 -12.01
CA LYS A 14 -1.84 -22.25 -12.96
C LYS A 14 -2.30 -22.18 -14.41
N ASN A 15 -3.54 -22.61 -14.67
CA ASN A 15 -4.09 -22.68 -16.02
C ASN A 15 -4.18 -21.29 -16.67
N ASP A 16 -4.61 -20.28 -15.91
CA ASP A 16 -4.71 -18.90 -16.40
C ASP A 16 -3.32 -18.31 -16.69
N ALA A 17 -2.35 -18.60 -15.82
CA ALA A 17 -0.96 -18.21 -16.03
C ALA A 17 -0.37 -18.84 -17.29
N GLU A 18 -0.61 -20.14 -17.52
CA GLU A 18 -0.15 -20.83 -18.73
C GLU A 18 -0.85 -20.35 -19.99
N ALA A 19 -2.16 -20.08 -19.93
CA ALA A 19 -2.92 -19.53 -21.04
C ALA A 19 -2.37 -18.16 -21.44
N TYR A 20 -2.11 -17.28 -20.47
CA TYR A 20 -1.50 -15.97 -20.71
C TYR A 20 -0.08 -16.09 -21.28
N ARG A 21 0.76 -16.97 -20.73
CA ARG A 21 2.10 -17.26 -21.25
C ARG A 21 2.07 -17.68 -22.72
N ARG A 22 1.16 -18.60 -23.08
CA ARG A 22 1.01 -19.09 -24.45
C ARG A 22 0.53 -17.99 -25.39
N ALA A 23 -0.42 -17.17 -24.96
CA ALA A 23 -0.89 -16.01 -25.73
C ALA A 23 0.25 -15.02 -26.03
N GLU A 24 1.13 -14.79 -25.06
CA GLU A 24 2.31 -13.92 -25.19
C GLU A 24 3.51 -14.61 -25.88
N LYS A 25 3.36 -15.86 -26.33
CA LYS A 25 4.42 -16.67 -26.97
C LYS A 25 5.71 -16.76 -26.15
N LEU A 26 5.58 -16.76 -24.82
CA LEU A 26 6.72 -16.81 -23.91
C LEU A 26 7.22 -18.25 -23.69
N PRO A 27 8.53 -18.43 -23.47
CA PRO A 27 9.09 -19.75 -23.16
C PRO A 27 8.50 -20.30 -21.85
N PRO A 28 8.48 -21.64 -21.64
CA PRO A 28 7.97 -22.25 -20.41
C PRO A 28 8.66 -21.73 -19.13
N SER A 29 9.92 -21.33 -19.24
CA SER A 29 10.70 -20.73 -18.16
C SER A 29 10.21 -19.34 -17.72
N ALA A 30 9.31 -18.70 -18.48
CA ALA A 30 8.76 -17.39 -18.14
C ALA A 30 7.67 -17.42 -17.06
N THR A 31 7.21 -18.61 -16.66
CA THR A 31 6.25 -18.76 -15.55
C THR A 31 7.00 -19.03 -14.25
N TYR A 32 6.95 -18.06 -13.34
CA TYR A 32 7.46 -18.22 -11.99
C TYR A 32 6.35 -18.72 -11.07
N THR A 33 6.63 -19.77 -10.31
CA THR A 33 5.73 -20.28 -9.28
C THR A 33 6.28 -19.87 -7.93
N LEU A 34 5.51 -19.11 -7.17
CA LEU A 34 5.87 -18.71 -5.82
C LEU A 34 4.97 -19.43 -4.83
N ARG A 35 5.61 -20.09 -3.87
CA ARG A 35 4.95 -20.76 -2.76
C ARG A 35 5.14 -19.90 -1.51
N ILE A 36 4.03 -19.62 -0.84
CA ILE A 36 3.96 -18.80 0.38
C ILE A 36 3.41 -19.70 1.46
N ASP A 37 4.26 -20.16 2.38
CA ASP A 37 3.89 -21.13 3.40
C ASP A 37 3.49 -20.46 4.71
N SER A 38 4.02 -19.27 5.00
CA SER A 38 3.73 -18.50 6.22
C SER A 38 3.24 -17.06 5.96
N ARG A 39 2.74 -16.40 7.01
CA ARG A 39 2.36 -14.98 6.98
C ARG A 39 3.59 -14.08 6.75
N ASP A 40 4.74 -14.48 7.28
CA ASP A 40 5.99 -13.72 7.17
C ASP A 40 6.55 -13.77 5.75
N ASP A 41 6.37 -14.89 5.04
CA ASP A 41 6.72 -15.01 3.62
C ASP A 41 5.87 -14.06 2.76
N LEU A 42 4.58 -13.94 3.10
CA LEU A 42 3.67 -13.02 2.40
C LEU A 42 4.08 -11.56 2.65
N ALA A 43 4.37 -11.21 3.91
CA ALA A 43 4.82 -9.87 4.26
C ALA A 43 6.13 -9.52 3.54
N SER A 44 7.09 -10.44 3.52
CA SER A 44 8.38 -10.27 2.85
C SER A 44 8.24 -10.06 1.34
N LEU A 45 7.35 -10.82 0.69
CA LEU A 45 7.04 -10.64 -0.73
C LEU A 45 6.44 -9.25 -1.01
N LEU A 46 5.44 -8.83 -0.23
CA LEU A 46 4.77 -7.53 -0.42
C LEU A 46 5.72 -6.36 -0.16
N ASN A 47 6.53 -6.46 0.89
CA ASN A 47 7.56 -5.49 1.23
C ASN A 47 8.57 -5.33 0.08
N GLY A 48 9.09 -6.44 -0.45
CA GLY A 48 9.98 -6.41 -1.61
C GLY A 48 9.36 -5.78 -2.86
N LEU A 49 8.06 -6.02 -3.11
CA LEU A 49 7.36 -5.42 -4.26
C LEU A 49 7.14 -3.91 -4.13
N CYS A 50 6.91 -3.42 -2.91
CA CYS A 50 6.77 -1.99 -2.64
C CYS A 50 8.13 -1.26 -2.58
N GLY A 51 9.25 -1.95 -2.79
CA GLY A 51 10.59 -1.38 -2.57
C GLY A 51 10.86 -1.07 -1.09
N VAL A 52 9.97 -1.52 -0.21
CA VAL A 52 10.13 -1.46 1.24
C VAL A 52 10.89 -2.71 1.61
N PHE A 53 12.19 -2.73 1.35
CA PHE A 53 13.04 -3.68 2.05
C PHE A 53 12.79 -3.45 3.53
N PRO A 54 12.66 -4.49 4.38
CA PRO A 54 12.63 -4.25 5.81
C PRO A 54 13.81 -3.32 6.09
N PRO A 55 13.62 -2.19 6.79
CA PRO A 55 14.78 -1.52 7.34
C PRO A 55 15.56 -2.65 8.00
N ALA A 56 16.84 -2.81 7.65
CA ALA A 56 17.73 -3.60 8.48
C ALA A 56 17.36 -3.22 9.90
N ILE A 57 17.05 -4.19 10.76
CA ILE A 57 16.62 -3.91 12.12
C ILE A 57 17.81 -3.23 12.80
N VAL A 58 17.91 -1.93 12.60
CA VAL A 58 18.59 -0.99 13.46
C VAL A 58 17.53 -0.83 14.52
N GLU A 59 17.73 -1.50 15.65
CA GLU A 59 17.11 -1.11 16.90
C GLU A 59 17.57 0.30 17.25
N ASP A 60 17.15 1.29 16.47
CA ASP A 60 17.00 2.64 16.96
C ASP A 60 15.52 2.79 17.23
N LEU A 61 15.17 2.49 18.48
CA LEU A 61 14.00 3.04 19.15
C LEU A 61 14.15 4.56 19.18
N ALA A 62 14.06 5.21 18.02
CA ALA A 62 13.73 6.63 17.99
C ALA A 62 12.36 6.72 18.67
N PRO A 63 12.23 7.46 19.80
CA PRO A 63 10.92 7.66 20.38
C PRO A 63 10.06 8.25 19.26
N ALA A 64 8.90 7.63 19.02
CA ALA A 64 7.91 8.23 18.16
C ALA A 64 7.72 9.65 18.69
N ASP A 65 8.04 10.66 17.88
CA ASP A 65 7.62 12.02 18.17
C ASP A 65 6.10 11.97 18.19
N VAL A 66 5.56 11.75 19.38
CA VAL A 66 4.14 11.84 19.66
C VAL A 66 3.84 13.31 19.48
N ILE A 67 3.42 13.68 18.27
CA ILE A 67 2.86 14.99 18.00
C ILE A 67 1.67 15.10 18.95
N GLU A 68 1.85 15.82 20.05
CA GLU A 68 0.78 16.07 21.00
C GLU A 68 -0.39 16.65 20.21
N ARG A 69 -1.60 16.10 20.41
CA ARG A 69 -2.81 16.45 19.66
C ARG A 69 -3.13 17.97 19.69
N ASN A 70 -2.45 18.73 20.55
CA ASN A 70 -2.50 20.17 20.71
C ASN A 70 -1.68 20.97 19.68
N GLN A 71 -0.85 20.32 18.86
CA GLN A 71 -0.05 20.96 17.80
C GLN A 71 -0.78 21.06 16.45
N ILE A 72 -2.05 20.64 16.37
CA ILE A 72 -2.90 20.97 15.23
C ILE A 72 -3.19 22.46 15.34
N THR A 73 -2.45 23.29 14.62
CA THR A 73 -2.80 24.70 14.43
C THR A 73 -4.28 24.76 14.04
N ASN A 74 -5.13 25.41 14.85
CA ASN A 74 -6.57 25.56 14.60
C ASN A 74 -6.90 26.40 13.34
N GLN A 75 -5.90 26.59 12.47
CA GLN A 75 -6.01 27.29 11.20
C GLN A 75 -5.96 26.26 10.08
N PRO A 76 -6.98 26.19 9.22
CA PRO A 76 -6.98 25.29 8.09
C PRO A 76 -5.84 25.68 7.13
N PRO A 77 -5.05 24.71 6.63
CA PRO A 77 -3.98 24.98 5.67
C PRO A 77 -4.49 25.54 4.33
N ASP A 78 -3.66 26.30 3.61
CA ASP A 78 -4.01 27.00 2.36
C ASP A 78 -4.49 26.10 1.21
N PHE A 79 -4.18 24.79 1.28
CA PHE A 79 -4.61 23.80 0.30
C PHE A 79 -6.02 23.26 0.56
N VAL A 80 -6.68 23.65 1.66
CA VAL A 80 -8.07 23.28 1.93
C VAL A 80 -9.00 24.16 1.07
N PRO A 81 -9.87 23.56 0.24
CA PRO A 81 -10.83 24.32 -0.55
C PRO A 81 -11.70 25.24 0.32
N ARG A 82 -11.86 26.51 -0.11
CA ARG A 82 -12.58 27.56 0.67
C ARG A 82 -13.97 27.14 1.14
N PHE A 83 -14.71 26.39 0.34
CA PHE A 83 -16.07 25.96 0.68
C PHE A 83 -16.11 25.04 1.92
N LEU A 84 -15.04 24.27 2.19
CA LEU A 84 -14.94 23.43 3.39
C LEU A 84 -14.59 24.25 4.64
N VAL A 85 -13.78 25.30 4.47
CA VAL A 85 -13.47 26.25 5.55
C VAL A 85 -14.73 26.99 5.98
N GLU A 86 -15.51 27.50 5.02
CA GLU A 86 -16.77 28.19 5.29
C GLU A 86 -17.82 27.30 5.96
N ASP A 87 -17.93 26.03 5.55
CA ASP A 87 -18.85 25.07 6.16
C ASP A 87 -18.44 24.76 7.61
N TRP A 88 -17.15 24.54 7.86
CA TRP A 88 -16.63 24.35 9.21
C TRP A 88 -16.89 25.56 10.12
N GLU A 89 -16.65 26.78 9.64
CA GLU A 89 -16.94 28.00 10.39
C GLU A 89 -18.42 28.16 10.72
N ARG A 90 -19.31 27.83 9.78
CA ARG A 90 -20.77 27.89 10.00
C ARG A 90 -21.22 26.89 11.07
N ARG A 91 -20.67 25.66 11.03
CA ARG A 91 -20.92 24.63 12.04
C ARG A 91 -20.42 25.03 13.42
N MET A 92 -19.22 25.62 13.50
CA MET A 92 -18.67 26.14 14.76
C MET A 92 -19.46 27.32 15.34
N LYS A 93 -20.10 28.13 14.48
CA LYS A 93 -21.02 29.22 14.88
C LYS A 93 -22.44 28.74 15.19
N GLY A 94 -22.73 27.43 15.09
CA GLY A 94 -24.05 26.85 15.37
C GLY A 94 -25.12 27.22 14.34
N ILE A 95 -24.73 27.73 13.17
CA ILE A 95 -25.65 28.09 12.09
C ILE A 95 -25.78 26.87 11.18
N TYR A 96 -26.75 26.02 11.48
CA TYR A 96 -27.15 24.92 10.60
C TYR A 96 -28.10 25.47 9.55
N LYS A 97 -27.73 25.37 8.27
CA LYS A 97 -28.63 25.60 7.13
C LYS A 97 -28.97 24.26 6.49
#